data_AF-A0AAW1FFJ9-F1
#
_entry.id   AF-A0AAW1FFJ9-F1
#
_cell.length_a   1.000
_cell.length_b   1.000
_cell.length_c   1.000
_cell.angle_alpha   90.00
_cell.angle_beta   90.00
_cell.angle_gamma   90.00
#
_symmetry.space_group_name_H-M   'P 1'
#
loop_
_entity.id
_entity.type
_entity.pdbx_description
1 polymer ?
#
loop_
_entity_poly.entity_id
_entity_poly.type
_entity_poly.pdbx_seq_one_letter_code
_entity_poly.pdbx_strand_id
1 'polypeptide(L)'
;MKPVMEIVNYIRTHALNHRQFKNLIAELDKGLPCDLPLHCTVRWLSKVQVLSRFFELLDAVKLFMEEKDKDYPELSDLEWIMDLAFLVDMLCHLDRLNLTLQVATKEYKPDLKRIVQECQKSH
;
A
#
# COMPACT_ATOMS: atom_id res chain seq x y z
N MET A 1 -9.21 6.89 -4.52
CA MET A 1 -8.39 6.82 -3.28
C MET A 1 -9.17 7.10 -1.99
N LYS A 2 -10.00 8.16 -1.90
CA LYS A 2 -10.74 8.47 -0.65
C LYS A 2 -11.58 7.30 -0.12
N PRO A 3 -12.37 6.58 -0.95
CA PRO A 3 -13.14 5.42 -0.49
C PRO A 3 -12.25 4.33 0.13
N VAL A 4 -11.14 3.99 -0.54
CA VAL A 4 -10.14 3.04 -0.02
C VAL A 4 -9.65 3.43 1.36
N MET A 5 -9.30 4.70 1.57
CA MET A 5 -8.80 5.15 2.88
C MET A 5 -9.85 5.09 3.98
N GLU A 6 -11.10 5.43 3.67
CA GLU A 6 -12.22 5.36 4.62
C GLU A 6 -12.50 3.90 5.04
N ILE A 7 -12.51 2.99 4.06
CA ILE A 7 -12.69 1.55 4.29
C ILE A 7 -11.53 0.99 5.12
N VAL A 8 -10.27 1.27 4.73
CA VAL A 8 -9.07 0.84 5.47
C VAL A 8 -9.14 1.35 6.90
N ASN A 9 -9.47 2.62 7.10
CA ASN A 9 -9.57 3.22 8.42
C ASN A 9 -10.66 2.52 9.25
N TYR A 10 -11.85 2.31 8.68
CA TYR A 10 -12.94 1.61 9.36
C TYR A 10 -12.59 0.18 9.80
N ILE A 11 -11.86 -0.56 8.96
CA ILE A 11 -11.37 -1.91 9.31
C ILE A 11 -10.31 -1.83 10.41
N ARG A 12 -9.37 -0.89 10.30
CA ARG A 12 -8.14 -0.88 11.10
C ARG A 12 -8.22 -0.13 12.42
N THR A 13 -9.09 0.87 12.56
CA THR A 13 -9.18 1.66 13.81
C THR A 13 -9.96 0.96 14.91
N HIS A 14 -10.84 0.01 14.55
CA HIS A 14 -11.64 -0.74 15.50
C HIS A 14 -11.06 -2.16 15.67
N ALA A 15 -10.56 -2.47 16.87
CA ALA A 15 -9.88 -3.74 17.14
C ALA A 15 -10.74 -4.98 16.83
N LEU A 16 -12.06 -4.90 17.07
CA LEU A 16 -12.99 -5.97 16.73
C LEU A 16 -13.10 -6.15 15.21
N ASN A 17 -13.29 -5.07 14.46
CA ASN A 17 -13.38 -5.12 13.00
C ASN A 17 -12.09 -5.68 12.41
N HIS A 18 -10.94 -5.23 12.89
CA HIS A 18 -9.65 -5.70 12.44
C HIS A 18 -9.48 -7.21 12.67
N ARG A 19 -9.82 -7.70 13.86
CA ARG A 19 -9.77 -9.14 14.17
C ARG A 19 -10.72 -9.94 13.29
N GLN A 20 -11.97 -9.49 13.12
CA GLN A 20 -12.95 -10.18 12.29
C GLN A 20 -12.53 -10.23 10.83
N PHE A 21 -12.03 -9.12 10.29
CA PHE A 21 -11.52 -9.06 8.93
C PHE A 21 -10.34 -10.03 8.72
N LYS A 22 -9.40 -10.11 9.68
CA LYS A 22 -8.31 -11.09 9.60
C LYS A 22 -8.78 -12.54 9.61
N ASN A 23 -9.81 -12.85 10.40
CA ASN A 23 -10.38 -14.19 10.40
C ASN A 23 -11.03 -14.50 9.04
N LEU A 24 -11.79 -13.56 8.47
CA LEU A 24 -12.40 -13.71 7.16
C LEU A 24 -11.37 -14.01 6.07
N ILE A 25 -10.26 -13.27 6.02
CA ILE A 25 -9.16 -13.53 5.09
C ILE A 25 -8.64 -14.97 5.25
N ALA A 26 -8.39 -15.40 6.48
CA ALA A 26 -7.85 -16.72 6.77
C ALA A 26 -8.80 -17.86 6.38
N GLU A 27 -10.12 -17.60 6.36
CA GLU A 27 -11.14 -18.53 5.90
C GLU A 27 -11.25 -18.59 4.38
N LEU A 28 -11.04 -17.47 3.67
CA LEU A 28 -11.13 -17.39 2.21
C LEU A 28 -9.96 -18.08 1.51
N ASP A 29 -8.71 -17.74 1.84
CA ASP A 29 -7.52 -18.36 1.25
C ASP A 29 -6.25 -18.07 2.07
N LYS A 30 -5.42 -19.10 2.25
CA LYS A 30 -4.10 -18.98 2.89
C LYS A 30 -3.06 -18.28 2.01
N GLY A 31 -3.31 -18.16 0.70
CA GLY A 31 -2.49 -17.41 -0.25
C GLY A 31 -2.66 -15.89 -0.15
N LEU A 32 -3.74 -15.41 0.47
CA LEU A 32 -4.00 -13.99 0.63
C LEU A 32 -3.11 -13.34 1.70
N PRO A 33 -2.84 -12.03 1.56
CA PRO A 33 -2.22 -11.23 2.63
C PRO A 33 -2.92 -11.41 3.97
N CYS A 34 -2.19 -11.71 5.05
CA CYS A 34 -2.81 -11.91 6.37
C CYS A 34 -3.45 -10.66 6.99
N ASP A 35 -3.24 -9.47 6.41
CA ASP A 35 -3.70 -8.20 6.98
C ASP A 35 -3.67 -7.05 5.95
N LEU A 36 -4.47 -6.01 6.23
CA LEU A 36 -4.45 -4.72 5.55
C LEU A 36 -3.56 -3.74 6.34
N PRO A 37 -2.58 -3.05 5.73
CA PRO A 37 -1.75 -2.10 6.46
C PRO A 37 -2.56 -0.88 6.89
N LEU A 38 -2.27 -0.33 8.08
CA LEU A 38 -2.80 0.97 8.48
C LEU A 38 -2.06 2.06 7.71
N HIS A 39 -2.80 3.02 7.16
CA HIS A 39 -2.22 4.18 6.51
C HIS A 39 -1.55 5.11 7.54
N CYS A 40 -0.26 5.40 7.35
CA CYS A 40 0.43 6.49 8.03
C CYS A 40 0.60 7.66 7.04
N THR A 41 0.03 8.81 7.36
CA THR A 41 -0.04 10.02 6.50
C THR A 41 1.32 10.54 6.02
N VAL A 42 2.41 10.08 6.63
CA VAL A 42 3.74 10.68 6.54
C VAL A 42 4.59 10.18 5.36
N ARG A 43 4.12 9.23 4.53
CA ARG A 43 4.93 8.73 3.40
C ARG A 43 4.08 8.20 2.25
N TRP A 44 4.37 8.65 1.02
CA TRP A 44 3.71 8.14 -0.19
C TRP A 44 3.87 6.62 -0.36
N LEU A 45 5.01 6.06 0.09
CA LEU A 45 5.26 4.61 0.12
C LEU A 45 4.23 3.82 0.92
N SER A 46 3.75 4.39 2.05
CA SER A 46 2.70 3.76 2.85
C SER A 46 1.38 3.72 2.08
N LYS A 47 1.10 4.74 1.26
CA LYS A 47 -0.11 4.79 0.42
C LYS A 47 -0.08 3.73 -0.68
N VAL A 48 1.07 3.51 -1.32
CA VAL A 48 1.23 2.46 -2.33
C VAL A 48 0.97 1.08 -1.74
N GLN A 49 1.57 0.79 -0.59
CA GLN A 49 1.37 -0.49 0.10
C GLN A 49 -0.09 -0.71 0.52
N VAL A 50 -0.77 0.34 1.00
CA VAL A 50 -2.20 0.27 1.34
C VAL A 50 -3.04 -0.01 0.10
N LEU A 51 -2.81 0.69 -1.00
CA LEU A 51 -3.58 0.51 -2.24
C LEU A 51 -3.37 -0.89 -2.85
N SER A 52 -2.11 -1.34 -2.92
CA SER A 52 -1.78 -2.69 -3.42
C SER A 52 -2.43 -3.77 -2.56
N ARG A 53 -2.31 -3.69 -1.22
CA ARG A 53 -2.91 -4.69 -0.32
C ARG A 53 -4.43 -4.63 -0.32
N PHE A 54 -5.01 -3.44 -0.44
CA PHE A 54 -6.44 -3.29 -0.56
C PHE A 54 -6.96 -3.97 -1.81
N PHE A 55 -6.28 -3.79 -2.94
CA PHE A 55 -6.67 -4.41 -4.21
C PHE A 55 -6.49 -5.93 -4.19
N GLU A 56 -5.40 -6.45 -3.62
CA GLU A 56 -5.20 -7.90 -3.41
C GLU A 56 -6.30 -8.53 -2.54
N LEU A 57 -6.86 -7.75 -1.62
CA LEU A 57 -7.92 -8.18 -0.69
C LEU A 57 -9.32 -7.72 -1.11
N LEU A 58 -9.50 -7.25 -2.35
CA LEU A 58 -10.72 -6.55 -2.77
C LEU A 58 -11.98 -7.39 -2.49
N ASP A 59 -11.97 -8.68 -2.81
CA ASP A 59 -13.12 -9.57 -2.60
C ASP A 59 -13.42 -9.78 -1.10
N ALA A 60 -12.38 -9.95 -0.28
CA ALA A 60 -12.53 -10.02 1.17
C ALA A 60 -13.09 -8.70 1.75
N VAL A 61 -12.66 -7.55 1.19
CA VAL A 61 -13.18 -6.24 1.57
C VAL A 61 -14.66 -6.10 1.19
N LYS A 62 -15.05 -6.50 -0.01
CA LYS A 62 -16.45 -6.48 -0.47
C LYS A 62 -17.34 -7.27 0.50
N LEU A 63 -16.98 -8.52 0.75
CA LEU A 63 -17.71 -9.41 1.63
C LEU A 63 -17.80 -8.85 3.05
N PHE A 64 -16.69 -8.35 3.59
CA PHE A 64 -16.68 -7.77 4.93
C PHE A 64 -17.54 -6.51 5.05
N MET A 65 -17.58 -5.65 4.04
CA MET A 65 -18.42 -4.45 4.06
C MET A 65 -19.91 -4.82 3.99
N GLU A 66 -20.26 -5.82 3.19
CA GLU A 66 -21.62 -6.39 3.13
C GLU A 66 -22.05 -6.97 4.49
N GLU A 67 -21.20 -7.78 5.15
CA GLU A 67 -21.45 -8.32 6.50
C GLU A 67 -21.64 -7.22 7.57
N LYS A 68 -21.03 -6.05 7.34
CA LYS A 68 -21.12 -4.89 8.23
C LYS A 68 -22.26 -3.93 7.87
N ASP A 69 -23.08 -4.27 6.88
CA ASP A 69 -24.15 -3.42 6.36
C ASP A 69 -23.63 -2.01 6.00
N LYS A 70 -22.44 -1.96 5.40
CA LYS A 70 -21.79 -0.72 4.97
C LYS A 70 -21.71 -0.67 3.46
N ASP A 71 -22.52 0.20 2.89
CA ASP A 71 -22.54 0.40 1.45
C ASP A 71 -21.40 1.31 0.97
N TYR A 72 -20.69 0.83 -0.05
CA TYR A 72 -19.68 1.55 -0.81
C TYR A 72 -19.90 1.21 -2.29
N PRO A 73 -20.65 2.04 -3.04
CA PRO A 73 -21.00 1.78 -4.44
C PRO A 73 -19.78 1.50 -5.32
N GLU A 74 -18.64 2.13 -5.01
CA GLU A 74 -17.37 1.94 -5.72
C GLU A 74 -16.88 0.49 -5.72
N LEU A 75 -17.24 -0.30 -4.70
CA LEU A 75 -16.87 -1.71 -4.62
C LEU A 75 -17.62 -2.60 -5.63
N SER A 76 -18.70 -2.10 -6.21
CA SER A 76 -19.50 -2.78 -7.24
C SER A 76 -19.36 -2.14 -8.62
N ASP A 77 -18.74 -0.95 -8.70
CA ASP A 77 -18.50 -0.24 -9.94
C ASP A 77 -17.25 -0.78 -10.66
N LEU A 78 -17.47 -1.42 -11.81
CA LEU A 78 -16.40 -2.02 -12.60
C LEU A 78 -15.41 -0.97 -13.14
N GLU A 79 -15.88 0.22 -13.53
CA GLU A 79 -15.01 1.29 -14.04
C GLU A 79 -14.07 1.77 -12.93
N TRP A 80 -14.62 1.99 -11.74
CA TRP A 80 -13.82 2.37 -10.57
C TRP A 80 -12.80 1.29 -10.18
N ILE A 81 -13.17 0.01 -10.23
CA ILE A 81 -12.27 -1.11 -9.93
C ILE A 81 -11.13 -1.17 -10.96
N MET A 82 -11.43 -0.96 -12.23
CA MET A 82 -10.40 -0.92 -13.29
C MET A 82 -9.44 0.26 -13.11
N ASP A 83 -9.97 1.44 -12.78
CA ASP A 83 -9.16 2.62 -12.47
C ASP A 83 -8.26 2.38 -11.25
N LEU A 84 -8.78 1.71 -10.21
CA LEU A 84 -7.99 1.34 -9.04
C LEU A 84 -6.88 0.35 -9.41
N ALA A 85 -7.17 -0.67 -10.22
CA ALA A 85 -6.20 -1.65 -10.70
C ALA A 85 -5.06 -0.97 -11.47
N PHE A 86 -5.42 -0.10 -12.41
CA PHE A 86 -4.46 0.68 -13.20
C PHE A 86 -3.59 1.57 -12.31
N LEU A 87 -4.19 2.26 -11.34
CA LEU A 87 -3.46 3.09 -10.39
C LEU A 87 -2.49 2.26 -9.54
N VAL A 88 -2.91 1.10 -9.04
CA VAL A 88 -2.06 0.19 -8.25
C VAL A 88 -0.85 -0.27 -9.07
N ASP A 89 -1.05 -0.69 -10.31
CA ASP A 89 0.02 -1.13 -11.20
C ASP A 89 1.06 -0.02 -11.43
N MET A 90 0.58 1.17 -11.81
CA MET A 90 1.42 2.37 -11.98
C MET A 90 2.20 2.73 -10.70
N LEU A 91 1.56 2.69 -9.53
CA LEU A 91 2.20 2.99 -8.26
C LEU A 91 3.25 1.95 -7.86
N CYS A 92 3.01 0.67 -8.14
CA CYS A 92 3.97 -0.41 -7.93
C CYS A 92 5.21 -0.23 -8.83
N HIS A 93 5.01 0.19 -10.08
CA HIS A 93 6.12 0.54 -10.98
C HIS A 93 6.96 1.70 -10.44
N LEU A 94 6.31 2.76 -9.95
CA LEU A 94 6.99 3.91 -9.35
C LEU A 94 7.72 3.54 -8.06
N ASP A 95 7.15 2.68 -7.23
CA ASP A 95 7.80 2.20 -6.00
C ASP A 95 9.08 1.40 -6.32
N ARG A 96 9.02 0.47 -7.27
CA ARG A 96 10.20 -0.27 -7.75
C ARG A 96 11.28 0.65 -8.30
N LEU A 97 10.89 1.65 -9.08
CA LEU A 97 11.83 2.64 -9.61
C LEU A 97 12.49 3.42 -8.48
N ASN A 98 11.69 3.90 -7.52
CA ASN A 98 12.19 4.62 -6.36
C ASN A 98 13.14 3.77 -5.50
N LEU A 99 12.84 2.49 -5.27
CA LEU A 99 13.73 1.58 -4.55
C LEU A 99 15.07 1.42 -5.28
N THR A 100 15.03 1.24 -6.60
CA THR A 100 16.22 1.13 -7.45
C THR A 100 17.09 2.39 -7.35
N LEU A 101 16.47 3.57 -7.46
CA LEU A 101 17.16 4.86 -7.36
C LEU A 101 17.75 5.10 -5.97
N GLN A 102 17.04 4.71 -4.91
CA GLN A 102 17.55 4.82 -3.54
C GLN A 102 18.74 3.90 -3.30
N VAL A 103 18.75 2.68 -3.85
CA VAL A 103 19.89 1.77 -3.77
C VAL A 103 21.09 2.34 -4.50
N ALA A 104 20.92 2.77 -5.75
CA ALA A 104 21.99 3.42 -6.53
C ALA A 104 22.55 4.64 -5.78
N THR A 105 21.69 5.51 -5.28
CA THR A 105 22.12 6.70 -4.52
C THR A 105 22.91 6.33 -3.27
N LYS A 106 22.56 5.24 -2.57
CA LYS A 106 23.30 4.77 -1.39
C LYS A 106 24.65 4.16 -1.76
N GLU A 107 24.72 3.44 -2.88
CA GLU A 107 25.94 2.82 -3.38
C GLU A 107 27.02 3.85 -3.74
N TYR A 108 26.65 4.91 -4.46
CA TYR A 108 27.61 5.94 -4.90
C TYR A 108 27.91 7.01 -3.82
N LYS A 109 27.11 7.10 -2.74
CA LYS A 109 27.27 8.12 -1.68
C LYS A 109 28.64 8.11 -0.99
N PRO A 110 29.25 6.96 -0.64
CA PRO A 110 30.57 6.89 -0.02
C PRO A 110 31.66 7.37 -0.98
N ASP A 111 31.59 6.97 -2.25
CA ASP A 111 32.58 7.35 -3.26
C ASP A 111 32.52 8.84 -3.58
N LEU A 112 31.31 9.41 -3.74
CA LEU A 112 31.13 10.86 -3.88
C LEU A 112 31.69 11.63 -2.69
N LYS A 113 31.45 11.15 -1.45
CA LYS A 113 32.03 11.77 -0.25
C LYS A 113 33.55 11.70 -0.24
N ARG A 114 34.12 10.58 -0.66
CA ARG A 114 35.57 10.38 -0.74
C ARG A 114 36.20 11.32 -1.78
N ILE A 115 35.63 11.40 -2.99
CA ILE A 115 36.11 12.29 -4.06
C ILE A 115 36.08 13.75 -3.59
N VAL A 116 34.99 14.20 -2.98
CA VAL A 116 34.88 15.57 -2.45
C VAL A 116 35.94 15.85 -1.37
N GLN A 117 36.20 14.89 -0.47
CA GLN A 117 37.25 15.03 0.55
C GLN A 117 38.66 15.06 -0.04
N GLU A 118 38.93 14.26 -1.07
CA GLU A 118 40.23 14.25 -1.78
C GLU A 118 40.45 15.57 -2.53
N CYS A 119 39.41 16.13 -3.17
CA CYS A 119 39.47 17.45 -3.79
C CYS A 119 39.71 18.57 -2.76
N GLN A 120 39.10 18.49 -1.57
CA GLN A 120 39.29 19.49 -0.50
C GLN A 120 40.65 19.44 0.17
N LYS A 121 41.36 18.30 0.13
CA LYS A 121 42.72 18.15 0.67
C LYS A 121 43.82 18.55 -0.31
N SER A 122 43.47 18.73 -1.58
CA SER A 122 44.40 19.11 -2.66
C SER A 122 44.49 20.64 -2.86
N HIS A 123 43.84 21.40 -1.98
CA HIS A 123 43.95 22.85 -1.80
C HIS A 123 44.39 23.16 -0.38
#